data_AF-A0A8T7BRZ6-F1
#
_entry.id   AF-A0A8T7BRZ6-F1
#
_cell.length_a   1.000
_cell.length_b   1.000
_cell.length_c   1.000
_cell.angle_alpha   90.00
_cell.angle_beta   90.00
_cell.angle_gamma   90.00
#
_symmetry.space_group_name_H-M   'P 1'
#
loop_
_entity.id
_entity.type
_entity.pdbx_description
1 polymer ?
#
loop_
_entity_poly.entity_id
_entity_poly.type
_entity_poly.pdbx_seq_one_letter_code
_entity_poly.pdbx_strand_id
1 'polypeptide(L)'
;MLVINNDDVMSLLDMADCIKVQEASFLGLDDGSSSHRPRIDMYVPCERQDGYWRWGTMEGATSVPGPYFAIRMKSDVITWTTDDSSGLQREDKYCVSPGTYCGLIMVFSTRDGKPLA
;
A
#
# COMPACT_ATOMS: atom_id res chain seq x y z
N MET A 1 -10.50 0.29 -17.62
CA MET A 1 -9.70 0.59 -16.42
C MET A 1 -9.64 2.09 -16.30
N LEU A 2 -10.05 2.62 -15.16
CA LEU A 2 -9.96 4.04 -14.83
C LEU A 2 -8.54 4.36 -14.37
N VAL A 3 -8.09 5.60 -14.53
CA VAL A 3 -6.87 6.08 -13.88
C VAL A 3 -7.33 7.14 -12.90
N ILE A 4 -7.17 6.84 -11.61
CA ILE A 4 -7.61 7.71 -10.52
C ILE A 4 -6.36 8.35 -9.92
N ASN A 5 -6.24 9.66 -10.06
CA ASN A 5 -5.08 10.40 -9.57
C ASN A 5 -5.30 10.90 -8.13
N ASN A 6 -4.31 11.60 -7.57
CA ASN A 6 -4.40 12.10 -6.19
C ASN A 6 -5.52 13.14 -6.00
N ASP A 7 -5.79 14.00 -6.98
CA ASP A 7 -6.86 15.00 -6.89
C ASP A 7 -8.24 14.33 -6.89
N ASP A 8 -8.41 13.28 -7.70
CA ASP A 8 -9.61 12.43 -7.69
C ASP A 8 -9.76 11.73 -6.34
N VAL A 9 -8.68 11.13 -5.81
CA VAL A 9 -8.71 10.48 -4.49
C VAL A 9 -9.13 11.46 -3.39
N MET A 10 -8.52 12.66 -3.37
CA MET A 10 -8.79 13.68 -2.36
C MET A 10 -10.21 14.26 -2.45
N SER A 11 -10.85 14.19 -3.62
CA SER A 11 -12.22 14.67 -3.81
C SER A 11 -13.28 13.58 -3.63
N LEU A 12 -12.93 12.31 -3.87
CA LEU A 12 -13.87 11.19 -3.86
C LEU A 12 -13.89 10.42 -2.53
N LEU A 13 -12.76 10.37 -1.80
CA LEU A 13 -12.65 9.54 -0.61
C LEU A 13 -12.79 10.37 0.67
N ASP A 14 -13.71 9.93 1.53
CA ASP A 14 -13.83 10.41 2.91
C ASP A 14 -13.16 9.43 3.89
N MET A 15 -12.51 9.96 4.92
CA MET A 15 -11.77 9.14 5.87
C MET A 15 -12.67 8.23 6.72
N ALA A 16 -13.89 8.67 7.05
CA ALA A 16 -14.85 7.85 7.79
C ALA A 16 -15.30 6.65 6.95
N ASP A 17 -15.52 6.85 5.65
CA ASP A 17 -15.85 5.76 4.72
C ASP A 17 -14.68 4.79 4.55
N CYS A 18 -13.44 5.30 4.44
CA CYS A 18 -12.24 4.45 4.40
C CYS A 18 -12.12 3.56 5.64
N ILE A 19 -12.32 4.12 6.83
CA ILE A 19 -12.25 3.37 8.10
C ILE A 19 -13.35 2.31 8.15
N LYS A 20 -14.58 2.66 7.78
CA LYS A 20 -15.73 1.73 7.77
C LYS A 20 -15.51 0.55 6.83
N VAL A 21 -15.00 0.79 5.62
CA VAL A 21 -14.68 -0.28 4.65
C VAL A 21 -13.53 -1.15 5.15
N GLN A 22 -12.52 -0.55 5.79
CA GLN A 22 -11.40 -1.28 6.37
C GLN A 22 -11.84 -2.18 7.53
N GLU A 23 -12.70 -1.69 8.43
CA GLU A 23 -13.27 -2.49 9.52
C GLU A 23 -14.03 -3.70 8.98
N ALA A 24 -14.92 -3.50 8.01
CA ALA A 24 -15.65 -4.60 7.37
C ALA A 24 -14.72 -5.63 6.71
N SER A 25 -13.63 -5.16 6.07
CA SER A 25 -12.62 -6.04 5.46
C SER A 25 -11.85 -6.86 6.50
N PHE A 26 -11.57 -6.28 7.67
CA PHE A 26 -10.91 -7.01 8.76
C PHE A 26 -11.83 -8.05 9.40
N LEU A 27 -13.10 -7.70 9.66
CA LEU A 27 -14.09 -8.65 10.15
C LEU A 27 -14.27 -9.82 9.17
N GLY A 28 -14.20 -9.54 7.87
CA GLY A 28 -14.29 -10.55 6.82
C GLY A 28 -13.13 -11.55 6.77
N LEU A 29 -12.05 -11.35 7.54
CA LEU A 29 -11.01 -12.36 7.68
C LEU A 29 -11.49 -13.57 8.50
N ASP A 30 -12.45 -13.38 9.40
CA ASP A 30 -12.99 -14.44 10.26
C ASP A 30 -13.88 -15.42 9.49
N ASP A 31 -14.77 -14.89 8.64
CA ASP A 31 -15.72 -15.67 7.85
C ASP A 31 -15.22 -16.03 6.44
N GLY A 32 -14.00 -15.60 6.09
CA GLY A 32 -13.37 -15.85 4.79
C GLY A 32 -13.91 -14.98 3.65
N SER A 33 -14.75 -13.99 3.93
CA SER A 33 -15.22 -13.01 2.93
C SER A 33 -14.11 -12.03 2.51
N SER A 34 -12.99 -12.00 3.23
CA SER A 34 -11.76 -11.25 2.93
C SER A 34 -10.51 -12.12 3.09
N SER A 35 -9.46 -11.79 2.35
CA SER A 35 -8.15 -12.44 2.48
C SER A 35 -7.03 -11.47 2.06
N HIS A 36 -5.81 -11.70 2.53
CA HIS A 36 -4.66 -10.92 2.13
C HIS A 36 -3.39 -11.76 2.12
N ARG A 37 -2.42 -11.32 1.35
CA ARG A 37 -1.06 -11.85 1.43
C ARG A 37 -0.21 -10.96 2.33
N PRO A 38 0.74 -11.53 3.09
CA PRO A 38 1.73 -10.74 3.80
C PRO A 38 2.46 -9.81 2.83
N ARG A 39 2.87 -8.65 3.35
CA ARG A 39 3.73 -7.73 2.61
C ARG A 39 5.01 -8.45 2.19
N ILE A 40 5.38 -8.31 0.93
CA ILE A 40 6.67 -8.76 0.41
C ILE A 40 7.47 -7.53 -0.02
N ASP A 41 8.73 -7.48 0.41
CA ASP A 41 9.66 -6.42 0.04
C ASP A 41 10.84 -7.02 -0.73
N MET A 42 11.22 -6.38 -1.83
CA MET A 42 12.43 -6.66 -2.59
C MET A 42 13.40 -5.50 -2.44
N TYR A 43 14.62 -5.79 -1.97
CA TYR A 43 15.67 -4.81 -1.78
C TYR A 43 16.69 -4.89 -2.90
N VAL A 44 17.08 -3.75 -3.44
CA VAL A 44 18.08 -3.62 -4.51
C VAL A 44 19.03 -2.49 -4.11
N PRO A 45 20.37 -2.64 -4.24
CA PRO A 45 21.29 -1.53 -4.06
C PRO A 45 20.88 -0.32 -4.92
N CYS A 46 20.98 0.87 -4.36
CA CYS A 46 20.69 2.12 -5.06
C CYS A 46 21.91 3.03 -5.06
N GLU A 47 21.76 4.27 -5.52
CA GLU A 47 22.86 5.24 -5.57
C GLU A 47 23.44 5.55 -4.18
N ARG A 48 22.60 5.48 -3.13
CA ARG A 48 23.04 5.66 -1.74
C ARG A 48 23.88 4.49 -1.26
N GLN A 49 24.96 4.79 -0.55
CA GLN A 49 25.81 3.79 0.10
C GLN A 49 25.24 3.32 1.46
N ASP A 50 24.34 4.10 2.06
CA ASP A 50 23.73 3.85 3.37
C ASP A 50 22.24 3.43 3.26
N GLY A 51 21.82 2.95 2.09
CA GLY A 51 20.42 2.63 1.83
C GLY A 51 20.20 1.70 0.65
N TYR A 52 18.94 1.33 0.45
CA TYR A 52 18.50 0.48 -0.65
C TYR A 52 17.31 1.11 -1.35
N TRP A 53 17.09 0.73 -2.61
CA TRP A 53 15.77 0.83 -3.19
C TRP A 53 14.95 -0.39 -2.80
N ARG A 54 13.71 -0.19 -2.37
CA ARG A 54 12.79 -1.21 -1.89
C ARG A 54 11.48 -1.16 -2.69
N TRP A 55 11.21 -2.23 -3.40
CA TRP A 55 9.88 -2.51 -3.96
C TRP A 55 9.03 -3.23 -2.93
N GLY A 56 7.92 -2.64 -2.51
CA GLY A 56 7.00 -3.26 -1.56
C GLY A 56 5.66 -3.56 -2.20
N THR A 57 5.20 -4.82 -2.11
CA THR A 57 3.85 -5.22 -2.55
C THR A 57 3.01 -5.73 -1.38
N MET A 58 1.74 -5.36 -1.40
CA MET A 58 0.70 -5.88 -0.51
C MET A 58 -0.57 -6.03 -1.31
N GLU A 59 -1.26 -7.14 -1.13
CA GLU A 59 -2.50 -7.40 -1.84
C GLU A 59 -3.53 -8.06 -0.94
N GLY A 60 -4.79 -7.81 -1.25
CA GLY A 60 -5.92 -8.42 -0.58
C GLY A 60 -7.14 -8.46 -1.47
N ALA A 61 -8.06 -9.35 -1.11
CA ALA A 61 -9.39 -9.42 -1.70
C ALA A 61 -10.43 -9.27 -0.60
N THR A 62 -11.54 -8.65 -0.94
CA THR A 62 -12.74 -8.67 -0.12
C THR A 62 -13.97 -8.85 -1.00
N SER A 63 -15.05 -9.34 -0.40
CA SER A 63 -16.40 -9.36 -0.98
C SER A 63 -17.33 -8.33 -0.31
N VAL A 64 -16.85 -7.63 0.72
CA VAL A 64 -17.59 -6.64 1.51
C VAL A 64 -16.80 -5.31 1.51
N PRO A 65 -17.31 -4.22 0.94
CA PRO A 65 -18.66 -4.02 0.40
C PRO A 65 -18.86 -4.55 -1.03
N GLY A 66 -17.81 -5.05 -1.68
CA GLY A 66 -17.91 -5.58 -3.04
C GLY A 66 -16.75 -6.50 -3.39
N PRO A 67 -16.90 -7.30 -4.47
CA PRO A 67 -15.94 -8.31 -4.90
C PRO A 67 -14.74 -7.68 -5.60
N TYR A 68 -13.80 -7.22 -4.80
CA TYR A 68 -12.61 -6.50 -5.24
C TYR A 68 -11.34 -7.21 -4.78
N PHE A 69 -10.37 -7.28 -5.69
CA PHE A 69 -8.98 -7.55 -5.38
C PHE A 69 -8.20 -6.27 -5.60
N ALA A 70 -7.34 -5.91 -4.65
CA ALA A 70 -6.46 -4.76 -4.77
C ALA A 70 -5.02 -5.17 -4.49
N ILE A 71 -4.09 -4.67 -5.31
CA ILE A 71 -2.66 -4.76 -5.06
C ILE A 71 -2.09 -3.35 -4.97
N ARG A 72 -1.40 -3.07 -3.86
CA ARG A 72 -0.61 -1.86 -3.64
C ARG A 72 0.86 -2.16 -3.88
N MET A 73 1.49 -1.36 -4.72
CA MET A 73 2.90 -1.38 -5.03
C MET A 73 3.54 -0.07 -4.58
N LYS A 74 4.75 -0.14 -4.01
CA LYS A 74 5.49 1.04 -3.52
C LYS A 74 6.91 1.01 -4.03
N SER A 75 7.43 2.18 -4.39
CA SER A 75 8.82 2.39 -4.80
C SER A 75 9.47 3.36 -3.83
N ASP A 76 10.25 2.82 -2.90
CA ASP A 76 10.87 3.57 -1.81
C ASP A 76 12.40 3.48 -1.90
N VAL A 77 13.14 4.57 -1.74
CA VAL A 77 14.52 4.55 -1.23
C VAL A 77 14.41 4.51 0.29
N ILE A 78 15.07 3.53 0.91
CA ILE A 78 15.04 3.28 2.35
C ILE A 78 16.43 3.48 2.96
N THR A 79 16.45 4.13 4.11
CA THR A 79 17.63 4.32 4.95
C THR A 79 17.28 4.01 6.39
N TRP A 80 18.28 3.69 7.20
CA TRP A 80 18.11 3.52 8.64
C TRP A 80 19.01 4.50 9.37
N THR A 81 18.41 5.27 10.27
CA THR A 81 19.10 6.26 11.10
C THR A 81 18.95 5.87 12.56
N THR A 82 20.00 5.99 13.36
CA THR A 82 19.90 5.77 14.81
C THR A 82 19.31 7.03 15.45
N ASP A 83 18.26 6.89 16.24
CA ASP A 83 17.75 7.96 17.07
C ASP A 83 18.71 8.17 18.26
N ASP A 84 19.33 9.34 18.36
CA ASP A 84 20.35 9.63 19.37
C ASP A 84 19.81 9.60 20.81
N SER A 85 18.51 9.80 21.01
CA SER A 85 17.88 9.85 22.34
C SER A 85 17.49 8.48 22.88
N SER A 86 17.08 7.57 21.99
CA SER A 86 16.59 6.23 22.34
C SER A 86 17.56 5.10 21.95
N GLY A 87 18.53 5.38 21.08
CA GLY A 87 19.44 4.40 20.50
C GLY A 87 18.78 3.43 19.51
N LEU A 88 17.51 3.63 19.18
CA LEU A 88 16.75 2.75 18.30
C LEU A 88 16.98 3.10 16.83
N GLN A 89 16.97 2.08 15.97
CA GLN A 89 17.00 2.27 14.51
C GLN A 89 15.64 2.76 14.04
N ARG A 90 15.63 3.90 13.35
CA ARG A 90 14.49 4.49 12.65
C ARG A 90 14.60 4.18 11.17
N GLU A 91 13.55 3.58 10.62
CA GLU A 91 13.42 3.41 9.17
C GLU A 91 12.86 4.71 8.56
N ASP A 92 13.64 5.36 7.70
CA ASP A 92 13.19 6.47 6.86
C ASP A 92 13.05 6.00 5.42
N LYS A 93 12.09 6.61 4.70
CA LYS A 93 11.83 6.27 3.30
C LYS A 93 11.37 7.47 2.51
N TYR A 94 11.66 7.44 1.21
CA TYR A 94 11.17 8.45 0.27
C TYR A 94 11.13 7.91 -1.16
N CYS A 95 10.41 8.57 -2.05
CA CYS A 95 10.50 8.35 -3.49
C CYS A 95 11.07 9.61 -4.15
N VAL A 96 12.12 9.50 -4.96
CA VAL A 96 12.85 10.63 -5.60
C VAL A 96 13.59 11.54 -4.60
N SER A 97 12.90 12.14 -3.62
CA SER A 97 13.48 13.03 -2.60
C SER A 97 12.79 12.90 -1.24
N PRO A 98 13.45 13.21 -0.11
CA PRO A 98 12.82 13.20 1.21
C PRO A 98 11.49 13.97 1.27
N GLY A 99 10.48 13.37 1.90
CA GLY A 99 9.13 13.96 2.03
C GLY A 99 8.16 13.61 0.89
N THR A 100 8.64 13.02 -0.21
CA THR A 100 7.78 12.50 -1.28
C THR A 100 7.68 10.98 -1.22
N TYR A 101 6.53 10.43 -1.66
CA TYR A 101 6.23 9.01 -1.61
C TYR A 101 5.55 8.56 -2.90
N CYS A 102 5.79 7.32 -3.32
CA CYS A 102 5.16 6.74 -4.50
C CYS A 102 4.49 5.42 -4.14
N GLY A 103 3.19 5.38 -4.39
CA GLY A 103 2.38 4.18 -4.31
C GLY A 103 1.42 4.11 -5.49
N LEU A 104 1.25 2.92 -6.04
CA LEU A 104 0.25 2.62 -7.06
C LEU A 104 -0.67 1.51 -6.54
N ILE A 105 -1.97 1.66 -6.76
CA ILE A 105 -2.95 0.62 -6.45
C ILE A 105 -3.59 0.19 -7.77
N MET A 106 -3.66 -1.11 -8.02
CA MET A 106 -4.50 -1.68 -9.07
C MET A 106 -5.65 -2.46 -8.44
N VAL A 107 -6.84 -2.29 -8.98
CA VAL A 107 -8.09 -2.89 -8.52
C VAL A 107 -8.69 -3.75 -9.62
N PHE A 108 -9.10 -4.96 -9.25
CA PHE A 108 -9.70 -5.94 -10.14
C PHE A 108 -11.04 -6.41 -9.56
N SER A 109 -11.98 -6.71 -10.44
CA SER A 109 -13.22 -7.40 -10.07
C SER A 109 -12.91 -8.88 -9.84
N THR A 110 -13.23 -9.40 -8.65
CA THR A 110 -13.13 -10.84 -8.37
C THR A 110 -14.32 -11.62 -8.92
N ARG A 111 -15.30 -10.96 -9.55
CA ARG A 111 -16.42 -11.63 -10.26
C ARG A 111 -15.98 -12.21 -11.60
N ASP A 112 -15.19 -11.45 -12.36
CA ASP A 112 -14.90 -11.71 -13.77
C ASP A 112 -13.44 -11.43 -14.17
N GLY A 113 -12.59 -11.02 -13.22
CA GLY A 113 -11.17 -10.73 -13.45
C GLY A 113 -10.91 -9.41 -14.18
N LYS A 114 -11.93 -8.58 -14.43
CA LYS A 114 -11.77 -7.34 -15.19
C LYS A 114 -10.94 -6.31 -14.39
N PRO A 115 -9.94 -5.65 -15.00
CA PRO A 115 -9.26 -4.52 -14.38
C PRO A 115 -10.19 -3.31 -14.30
N LEU A 116 -10.31 -2.75 -13.10
CA LEU A 116 -11.24 -1.67 -12.77
C LEU A 116 -10.55 -0.31 -12.76
N ALA A 117 -9.50 -0.16 -11.96
CA ALA A 117 -8.73 1.06 -11.78
C ALA A 117 -7.26 0.74 -11.49
#